data_AF-A0A1V4PTH4-F1
#
_entry.id   AF-A0A1V4PTH4-F1
#
_cell.length_a   1.000
_cell.length_b   1.000
_cell.length_c   1.000
_cell.angle_alpha   90.00
_cell.angle_beta   90.00
_cell.angle_gamma   90.00
#
_symmetry.space_group_name_H-M   'P 1'
#
loop_
_entity.id
_entity.type
_entity.pdbx_description
1 polymer ?
#
loop_
_entity_poly.entity_id
_entity_poly.type
_entity_poly.pdbx_seq_one_letter_code
_entity_poly.pdbx_strand_id
1 'polypeptide(L)'
;MIRQLATTAALAALPATVLTVPASAEPLPYGPDTCIQGFVWRDGRSGDHVCVTPDVRSQTAAQNAAAASNREPGGGTYGPNTCKQGFVWRDAWGGDQVCVVPAVRDQAATDNAAAASRRQTSVPQPVPPPPPPPPPAPKQGPGVSWQPRLGGLTAHITDRSGVASQCTYTSDFYQRSFFLPANATFDLVIVPAIPKFQNWNVTVKCDNGTTTNTSEFF
;
A
#
# COMPACT_ATOMS: atom_id res chain seq x y z
N MET A 1 2.73 40.70 55.55
CA MET A 1 1.67 39.77 55.08
C MET A 1 1.43 40.07 53.61
N ILE A 2 2.04 39.31 52.69
CA ILE A 2 1.88 39.49 51.23
C ILE A 2 1.20 38.23 50.71
N ARG A 3 -0.02 38.37 50.17
CA ARG A 3 -0.78 37.29 49.54
C ARG A 3 -0.35 37.18 48.07
N GLN A 4 0.23 36.05 47.68
CA GLN A 4 0.44 35.71 46.27
C GLN A 4 -0.81 35.00 45.72
N LEU A 5 -1.36 35.54 44.63
CA LEU A 5 -2.44 34.94 43.84
C LEU A 5 -1.80 34.06 42.76
N ALA A 6 -2.08 32.75 42.78
CA ALA A 6 -1.68 31.82 41.71
C ALA A 6 -2.74 31.82 40.61
N THR A 7 -2.33 32.11 39.38
CA THR A 7 -3.17 32.03 38.17
C THR A 7 -2.93 30.67 37.49
N THR A 8 -3.96 29.83 37.43
CA THR A 8 -3.96 28.58 36.67
C THR A 8 -4.40 28.85 35.23
N ALA A 9 -3.52 28.60 34.26
CA ALA A 9 -3.85 28.61 32.83
C ALA A 9 -4.29 27.20 32.41
N ALA A 10 -5.54 27.05 31.97
CA ALA A 10 -6.05 25.81 31.40
C ALA A 10 -5.77 25.77 29.89
N LEU A 11 -4.98 24.79 29.42
CA LEU A 11 -4.83 24.50 27.99
C LEU A 11 -6.06 23.75 27.49
N ALA A 12 -6.83 24.37 26.59
CA ALA A 12 -7.90 23.73 25.85
C ALA A 12 -7.31 22.96 24.66
N ALA A 13 -7.48 21.63 24.64
CA ALA A 13 -7.12 20.77 23.51
C ALA A 13 -8.18 20.90 22.40
N LEU A 14 -7.77 21.32 21.21
CA LEU A 14 -8.62 21.35 20.01
C LEU A 14 -8.64 19.97 19.34
N PRO A 15 -9.81 19.45 18.94
CA PRO A 15 -9.90 18.20 18.19
C PRO A 15 -9.44 18.40 16.73
N ALA A 16 -8.50 17.56 16.28
CA ALA A 16 -8.07 17.51 14.89
C ALA A 16 -9.14 16.81 14.04
N THR A 17 -9.81 17.56 13.18
CA THR A 17 -10.72 17.02 12.15
C THR A 17 -9.92 16.50 10.96
N VAL A 18 -10.07 15.22 10.66
CA VAL A 18 -9.46 14.58 9.48
C VAL A 18 -10.32 14.90 8.26
N LEU A 19 -9.81 15.69 7.33
CA LEU A 19 -10.46 15.98 6.05
C LEU A 19 -10.30 14.78 5.12
N THR A 20 -11.41 14.11 4.79
CA THR A 20 -11.44 13.10 3.72
C THR A 20 -11.44 13.80 2.37
N VAL A 21 -10.32 13.73 1.64
CA VAL A 21 -10.25 14.22 0.25
C VAL A 21 -10.92 13.18 -0.66
N PRO A 22 -11.90 13.55 -1.50
CA PRO A 22 -12.45 12.62 -2.47
C PRO A 22 -11.38 12.25 -3.50
N ALA A 23 -11.19 10.95 -3.73
CA ALA A 23 -10.31 10.45 -4.78
C ALA A 23 -10.85 10.91 -6.15
N SER A 24 -10.19 11.89 -6.75
CA SER A 24 -10.49 12.32 -8.12
C SER A 24 -9.74 11.38 -9.07
N ALA A 25 -10.45 10.77 -10.02
CA ALA A 25 -9.80 10.03 -11.09
C ALA A 25 -8.88 10.97 -11.87
N GLU A 26 -7.62 10.56 -12.09
CA GLU A 26 -6.71 11.36 -12.91
C GLU A 26 -7.29 11.52 -14.32
N PRO A 27 -7.40 12.76 -14.85
CA PRO A 27 -7.88 12.97 -16.21
C PRO A 27 -6.90 12.32 -17.19
N LEU A 28 -7.38 11.40 -18.01
CA LEU A 28 -6.55 10.79 -19.06
C LEU A 28 -6.26 11.83 -20.16
N PRO A 29 -5.17 11.68 -20.94
CA PRO A 29 -4.71 12.70 -21.89
C PRO A 29 -5.74 13.13 -22.95
N TYR A 30 -6.75 12.31 -23.23
CA TYR A 30 -7.73 12.54 -24.29
C TYR A 30 -9.20 12.42 -23.84
N GLY A 31 -9.48 12.48 -22.53
CA GLY A 31 -10.84 12.46 -21.99
C GLY A 31 -11.14 11.28 -21.06
N PRO A 32 -12.37 10.73 -21.04
CA PRO A 32 -12.74 9.63 -20.14
C PRO A 32 -12.11 8.29 -20.53
N ASP A 33 -11.57 8.19 -21.76
CA ASP A 33 -10.85 7.06 -22.27
C ASP A 33 -9.68 7.46 -23.18
N THR A 34 -8.67 6.61 -23.22
CA THR A 34 -7.55 6.76 -24.14
C THR A 34 -7.03 5.39 -24.58
N CYS A 35 -6.35 5.33 -25.71
CA CYS A 35 -5.62 4.13 -26.09
C CYS A 35 -4.43 3.91 -25.15
N ILE A 36 -4.19 2.66 -24.80
CA ILE A 36 -2.98 2.29 -24.05
C ILE A 36 -1.72 2.57 -24.89
N GLN A 37 -0.57 2.67 -24.22
CA GLN A 37 0.72 2.90 -24.90
C GLN A 37 0.95 1.92 -26.05
N GLY A 38 1.37 2.45 -27.21
CA GLY A 38 1.56 1.69 -28.45
C GLY A 38 0.33 1.58 -29.35
N PHE A 39 -0.84 2.05 -28.89
CA PHE A 39 -2.07 2.09 -29.68
C PHE A 39 -2.55 3.51 -29.90
N VAL A 40 -3.31 3.70 -30.99
CA VAL A 40 -3.90 4.98 -31.39
C VAL A 40 -5.35 4.76 -31.83
N TRP A 41 -6.17 5.80 -31.79
CA TRP A 41 -7.52 5.75 -32.34
C TRP A 41 -7.47 5.37 -33.83
N ARG A 42 -8.31 4.42 -34.24
CA ARG A 42 -8.39 3.95 -35.63
C ARG A 42 -8.83 5.05 -36.58
N ASP A 43 -9.59 6.03 -36.08
CA ASP A 43 -10.17 7.12 -36.86
C ASP A 43 -10.96 6.64 -38.09
N GLY A 44 -11.70 5.54 -37.96
CA GLY A 44 -12.58 5.07 -39.03
C GLY A 44 -13.69 6.09 -39.33
N ARG A 45 -14.15 6.80 -38.30
CA ARG A 45 -15.12 7.90 -38.36
C ARG A 45 -14.92 8.83 -37.17
N SER A 46 -15.65 9.95 -37.16
CA SER A 46 -15.79 10.77 -35.95
C SER A 46 -16.40 9.93 -34.80
N GLY A 47 -15.76 9.97 -33.62
CA GLY A 47 -16.16 9.17 -32.46
C GLY A 47 -15.85 7.67 -32.57
N ASP A 48 -14.91 7.26 -33.43
CA ASP A 48 -14.42 5.89 -33.46
C ASP A 48 -13.43 5.63 -32.30
N HIS A 49 -13.94 5.14 -31.17
CA HIS A 49 -13.15 4.79 -29.99
C HIS A 49 -12.54 3.37 -30.10
N VAL A 50 -12.15 2.91 -31.30
CA VAL A 50 -11.44 1.64 -31.46
C VAL A 50 -9.93 1.90 -31.50
N CYS A 51 -9.18 1.28 -30.61
CA CYS A 51 -7.72 1.40 -30.55
C CYS A 51 -7.04 0.33 -31.40
N VAL A 52 -6.14 0.77 -32.28
CA VAL A 52 -5.38 -0.06 -33.22
C VAL A 52 -3.91 0.36 -33.24
N THR A 53 -3.06 -0.39 -33.94
CA THR A 53 -1.68 0.04 -34.16
C THR A 53 -1.62 1.24 -35.11
N PRO A 54 -0.56 2.07 -35.06
CA PRO A 54 -0.38 3.18 -36.00
C PRO A 54 -0.46 2.77 -37.48
N ASP A 55 0.03 1.57 -37.82
CA ASP A 55 -0.05 1.04 -39.19
C ASP A 55 -1.50 0.77 -39.62
N VAL A 56 -2.32 0.21 -38.73
CA VAL A 56 -3.74 -0.06 -39.03
C VAL A 56 -4.54 1.24 -39.14
N ARG A 57 -4.21 2.28 -38.36
CA ARG A 57 -4.78 3.63 -38.54
C ARG A 57 -4.45 4.19 -39.92
N SER A 58 -3.19 4.09 -40.35
CA SER A 58 -2.76 4.52 -41.69
C SER A 58 -3.48 3.74 -42.81
N GLN A 59 -3.63 2.43 -42.66
CA GLN A 59 -4.38 1.60 -43.60
C GLN A 59 -5.87 1.98 -43.65
N THR A 60 -6.47 2.26 -42.50
CA THR A 60 -7.86 2.72 -42.41
C THR A 60 -8.06 4.04 -43.15
N ALA A 61 -7.14 4.99 -43.00
CA ALA A 61 -7.17 6.26 -43.73
C ALA A 61 -7.08 6.04 -45.27
N ALA A 62 -6.19 5.15 -45.71
CA ALA A 62 -6.06 4.81 -47.14
C ALA A 62 -7.33 4.14 -47.70
N GLN A 63 -7.96 3.24 -46.94
CA GLN A 63 -9.22 2.60 -47.32
C GLN A 63 -10.36 3.61 -47.43
N ASN A 64 -10.46 4.54 -46.48
CA ASN A 64 -11.44 5.61 -46.51
C ASN A 64 -11.24 6.51 -47.75
N ALA A 65 -9.98 6.83 -48.10
CA ALA A 65 -9.67 7.62 -49.29
C ALA A 65 -10.00 6.87 -50.61
N ALA A 66 -9.80 5.56 -50.66
CA ALA A 66 -10.09 4.72 -51.83
C ALA A 66 -11.56 4.26 -51.92
N ALA A 67 -12.39 4.57 -50.91
CA ALA A 67 -13.73 4.01 -50.77
C ALA A 67 -14.62 4.20 -52.02
N ALA A 68 -14.55 5.38 -52.65
CA ALA A 68 -15.32 5.69 -53.86
C ALA A 68 -14.83 4.91 -55.08
N SER A 69 -13.52 4.74 -55.24
CA SER A 69 -12.91 4.04 -56.38
C SER A 69 -13.22 2.54 -56.41
N ASN A 70 -13.57 1.96 -55.25
CA ASN A 70 -13.89 0.53 -55.09
C ASN A 70 -15.39 0.22 -55.15
N ARG A 71 -16.24 1.23 -55.42
CA ARG A 71 -17.68 1.04 -55.63
C ARG A 71 -18.01 0.81 -57.11
N GLU A 72 -19.03 0.03 -57.39
CA GLU A 72 -19.54 -0.16 -58.75
C GLU A 72 -20.00 1.19 -59.32
N PRO A 73 -19.54 1.58 -60.52
CA PRO A 73 -20.02 2.79 -61.18
C PRO A 73 -21.53 2.76 -61.37
N GLY A 74 -22.24 3.76 -60.84
CA GLY A 74 -23.72 3.82 -60.89
C GLY A 74 -24.43 3.00 -59.80
N GLY A 75 -23.69 2.35 -58.89
CA GLY A 75 -24.25 1.51 -57.84
C GLY A 75 -24.62 0.10 -58.33
N GLY A 76 -25.40 -0.62 -57.52
CA GLY A 76 -25.81 -1.99 -57.84
C GLY A 76 -26.97 -2.48 -56.98
N THR A 77 -27.16 -3.78 -56.91
CA THR A 77 -28.28 -4.45 -56.21
C THR A 77 -28.42 -4.04 -54.74
N TYR A 78 -27.34 -3.57 -54.11
CA TYR A 78 -27.30 -3.16 -52.70
C TYR A 78 -27.26 -1.63 -52.53
N GLY A 79 -27.60 -0.88 -53.58
CA GLY A 79 -27.66 0.59 -53.59
C GLY A 79 -26.37 1.27 -54.10
N PRO A 80 -26.24 2.59 -53.89
CA PRO A 80 -25.16 3.40 -54.48
C PRO A 80 -23.76 3.05 -53.95
N ASN A 81 -23.68 2.41 -52.79
CA ASN A 81 -22.41 2.00 -52.18
C ASN A 81 -22.04 0.54 -52.51
N THR A 82 -22.72 -0.11 -53.47
CA THR A 82 -22.39 -1.47 -53.89
C THR A 82 -20.91 -1.58 -54.26
N CYS A 83 -20.20 -2.56 -53.68
CA CYS A 83 -18.79 -2.76 -53.96
C CYS A 83 -18.54 -3.49 -55.27
N LYS A 84 -17.40 -3.19 -55.90
CA LYS A 84 -16.92 -3.92 -57.07
C LYS A 84 -16.70 -5.40 -56.78
N GLN A 85 -16.78 -6.24 -57.81
CA GLN A 85 -16.40 -7.66 -57.68
C GLN A 85 -15.01 -7.80 -57.03
N GLY A 86 -14.91 -8.65 -56.00
CA GLY A 86 -13.68 -8.85 -55.21
C GLY A 86 -13.54 -7.94 -53.99
N PHE A 87 -14.43 -6.97 -53.82
CA PHE A 87 -14.53 -6.11 -52.64
C PHE A 87 -15.81 -6.40 -51.85
N VAL A 88 -15.75 -6.12 -50.55
CA VAL A 88 -16.87 -6.22 -49.61
C VAL A 88 -16.94 -4.95 -48.78
N TRP A 89 -18.11 -4.65 -48.22
CA TRP A 89 -18.18 -3.63 -47.17
C TRP A 89 -17.32 -4.06 -45.99
N ARG A 90 -16.51 -3.12 -45.48
CA ARG A 90 -15.67 -3.34 -44.32
C ARG A 90 -16.49 -3.61 -43.06
N ASP A 91 -17.69 -3.04 -42.97
CA ASP A 91 -18.65 -3.30 -41.89
C ASP A 91 -18.04 -3.18 -40.49
N ALA A 92 -17.13 -2.21 -40.30
CA ALA A 92 -16.48 -1.98 -39.02
C ALA A 92 -17.44 -1.39 -37.97
N TRP A 93 -18.61 -0.92 -38.38
CA TRP A 93 -19.73 -0.50 -37.54
C TRP A 93 -21.01 -0.48 -38.38
N GLY A 94 -22.17 -0.35 -37.74
CA GLY A 94 -23.45 -0.24 -38.44
C GLY A 94 -23.47 0.91 -39.46
N GLY A 95 -23.49 0.58 -40.74
CA GLY A 95 -23.47 1.54 -41.86
C GLY A 95 -22.09 1.83 -42.45
N ASP A 96 -21.02 1.11 -42.05
CA ASP A 96 -19.70 1.23 -42.67
C ASP A 96 -19.65 0.56 -44.06
N GLN A 97 -19.97 1.33 -45.09
CA GLN A 97 -20.01 0.89 -46.48
C GLN A 97 -18.74 1.28 -47.26
N VAL A 98 -17.59 1.26 -46.60
CA VAL A 98 -16.27 1.40 -47.24
C VAL A 98 -15.93 0.08 -47.92
N CYS A 99 -15.67 0.11 -49.23
CA CYS A 99 -15.36 -1.08 -50.00
C CYS A 99 -13.88 -1.46 -49.88
N VAL A 100 -13.63 -2.62 -49.29
CA VAL A 100 -12.30 -3.16 -48.99
C VAL A 100 -12.19 -4.61 -49.43
N VAL A 101 -10.98 -5.17 -49.46
CA VAL A 101 -10.79 -6.61 -49.68
C VAL A 101 -11.29 -7.41 -48.47
N PRO A 102 -11.74 -8.67 -48.63
CA PRO A 102 -12.30 -9.46 -47.53
C PRO A 102 -11.42 -9.56 -46.28
N ALA A 103 -10.10 -9.70 -46.44
CA ALA A 103 -9.17 -9.78 -45.31
C ALA A 103 -9.20 -8.52 -44.41
N VAL A 104 -9.48 -7.34 -44.99
CA VAL A 104 -9.57 -6.09 -44.24
C VAL A 104 -10.86 -6.03 -43.42
N ARG A 105 -11.97 -6.56 -43.92
CA ARG A 105 -13.21 -6.70 -43.15
C ARG A 105 -12.96 -7.57 -41.92
N ASP A 106 -12.25 -8.68 -42.09
CA ASP A 106 -11.94 -9.60 -40.99
C ASP A 106 -10.98 -8.96 -39.97
N GLN A 107 -10.01 -8.16 -40.44
CA GLN A 107 -9.14 -7.36 -39.57
C GLN A 107 -9.94 -6.31 -38.78
N ALA A 108 -10.86 -5.59 -39.42
CA ALA A 108 -11.69 -4.59 -38.75
C ALA A 108 -12.58 -5.22 -37.66
N ALA A 109 -13.14 -6.41 -37.92
CA ALA A 109 -13.87 -7.17 -36.92
C ALA A 109 -12.98 -7.59 -35.74
N THR A 110 -11.75 -8.02 -36.02
CA THR A 110 -10.75 -8.37 -34.98
C THR A 110 -10.38 -7.15 -34.12
N ASP A 111 -10.20 -5.99 -34.74
CA ASP A 111 -9.89 -4.75 -34.02
C ASP A 111 -11.05 -4.29 -33.14
N ASN A 112 -12.29 -4.42 -33.63
CA ASN A 112 -13.49 -4.16 -32.82
C ASN A 112 -13.57 -5.09 -31.60
N ALA A 113 -13.28 -6.38 -31.78
CA ALA A 113 -13.27 -7.36 -30.69
C ALA A 113 -12.20 -7.04 -29.63
N ALA A 114 -11.05 -6.51 -30.05
CA ALA A 114 -9.95 -6.12 -29.16
C ALA A 114 -10.07 -4.70 -28.59
N ALA A 115 -11.09 -3.92 -28.97
CA ALA A 115 -11.18 -2.50 -28.64
C ALA A 115 -11.15 -2.24 -27.13
N ALA A 116 -11.82 -3.08 -26.33
CA ALA A 116 -11.87 -2.95 -24.88
C ALA A 116 -10.49 -3.18 -24.22
N SER A 117 -9.73 -4.18 -24.66
CA SER A 117 -8.43 -4.51 -24.07
C SER A 117 -7.32 -3.54 -24.43
N ARG A 118 -7.56 -2.67 -25.43
CA ARG A 118 -6.60 -1.67 -25.92
C ARG A 118 -6.91 -0.25 -25.42
N ARG A 119 -7.91 -0.09 -24.56
CA ARG A 119 -8.33 1.18 -23.97
C ARG A 119 -8.08 1.22 -22.47
N GLN A 120 -7.60 2.35 -22.01
CA GLN A 120 -7.63 2.74 -20.61
C GLN A 120 -8.84 3.65 -20.39
N THR A 121 -9.63 3.35 -19.38
CA THR A 121 -10.75 4.19 -18.93
C THR A 121 -10.39 4.85 -17.61
N SER A 122 -10.86 6.08 -17.39
CA SER A 122 -10.72 6.79 -16.11
C SER A 122 -11.70 6.22 -15.08
N VAL A 123 -11.62 4.92 -14.81
CA VAL A 123 -12.29 4.33 -13.64
C VAL A 123 -11.37 4.65 -12.46
N PRO A 124 -11.90 5.19 -11.33
CA PRO A 124 -11.10 5.33 -10.12
C PRO A 124 -10.46 3.99 -9.80
N GLN A 125 -9.13 3.92 -9.86
CA GLN A 125 -8.41 2.74 -9.42
C GLN A 125 -8.81 2.45 -7.96
N PRO A 126 -9.07 1.19 -7.58
CA PRO A 126 -9.21 0.84 -6.17
C PRO A 126 -7.95 1.31 -5.44
N VAL A 127 -8.13 2.19 -4.44
CA VAL A 127 -7.01 2.62 -3.59
C VAL A 127 -6.38 1.36 -2.98
N PRO A 128 -5.07 1.10 -3.18
CA PRO A 128 -4.41 -0.04 -2.55
C PRO A 128 -4.63 0.02 -1.03
N PRO A 129 -4.84 -1.12 -0.35
CA PRO A 129 -4.96 -1.11 1.10
C PRO A 129 -3.68 -0.50 1.71
N PRO A 130 -3.79 0.26 2.81
CA PRO A 130 -2.62 0.81 3.46
C PRO A 130 -1.64 -0.33 3.83
N PRO A 131 -0.32 -0.09 3.79
CA PRO A 131 0.65 -1.08 4.22
C PRO A 131 0.36 -1.48 5.68
N PRO A 132 0.63 -2.74 6.07
CA PRO A 132 0.48 -3.16 7.45
C PRO A 132 1.36 -2.29 8.35
N PRO A 133 0.91 -1.98 9.59
CA PRO A 133 1.73 -1.21 10.52
C PRO A 133 3.05 -1.94 10.77
N PRO A 134 4.16 -1.19 11.00
CA PRO A 134 5.44 -1.81 11.33
C PRO A 134 5.31 -2.66 12.61
N PRO A 135 6.09 -3.76 12.73
CA PRO A 135 6.11 -4.56 13.96
C PRO A 135 6.40 -3.69 15.19
N PRO A 136 5.81 -3.99 16.36
CA PRO A 136 6.14 -3.30 17.60
C PRO A 136 7.64 -3.38 17.91
N ALA A 137 8.22 -2.32 18.48
CA ALA A 137 9.60 -2.31 18.91
C ALA A 137 9.87 -3.42 19.96
N PRO A 138 11.06 -4.05 19.98
CA PRO A 138 11.41 -5.03 21.01
C PRO A 138 11.30 -4.42 22.41
N LYS A 139 10.63 -5.14 23.32
CA LYS A 139 10.53 -4.74 24.73
C LYS A 139 11.90 -4.83 25.41
N GLN A 140 12.22 -3.86 26.25
CA GLN A 140 13.48 -3.84 26.99
C GLN A 140 13.42 -4.66 28.28
N GLY A 141 14.50 -5.37 28.59
CA GLY A 141 14.68 -6.05 29.88
C GLY A 141 14.69 -5.10 31.08
N PRO A 142 14.26 -5.57 32.26
CA PRO A 142 14.33 -4.77 33.48
C PRO A 142 15.74 -4.23 33.74
N GLY A 143 15.88 -2.99 34.19
CA GLY A 143 17.15 -2.51 34.75
C GLY A 143 17.40 -3.18 36.10
N VAL A 144 18.65 -3.49 36.42
CA VAL A 144 19.05 -3.99 37.73
C VAL A 144 20.20 -3.13 38.24
N SER A 145 20.06 -2.57 39.43
CA SER A 145 21.14 -1.91 40.16
C SER A 145 21.20 -2.44 41.59
N TRP A 146 22.34 -2.26 42.25
CA TRP A 146 22.57 -2.84 43.56
C TRP A 146 22.97 -1.80 44.59
N GLN A 147 22.49 -2.01 45.81
CA GLN A 147 22.84 -1.19 46.96
C GLN A 147 23.27 -2.09 48.12
N PRO A 148 24.51 -1.97 48.61
CA PRO A 148 24.94 -2.64 49.84
C PRO A 148 24.10 -2.23 51.04
N ARG A 149 23.83 -3.19 51.93
CA ARG A 149 23.15 -2.96 53.20
C ARG A 149 23.82 -3.75 54.31
N LEU A 150 23.54 -3.38 55.57
CA LEU A 150 24.04 -4.14 56.70
C LEU A 150 23.52 -5.59 56.62
N GLY A 151 24.43 -6.55 56.47
CA GLY A 151 24.12 -7.98 56.36
C GLY A 151 23.79 -8.50 54.96
N GLY A 152 23.86 -7.68 53.91
CA GLY A 152 23.79 -8.18 52.52
C GLY A 152 23.58 -7.10 51.46
N LEU A 153 22.71 -7.38 50.48
CA LEU A 153 22.54 -6.55 49.27
C LEU A 153 21.05 -6.34 48.96
N THR A 154 20.68 -5.18 48.43
CA THR A 154 19.39 -4.97 47.76
C THR A 154 19.61 -4.85 46.27
N ALA A 155 18.86 -5.61 45.47
CA ALA A 155 18.78 -5.43 44.02
C ALA A 155 17.52 -4.61 43.68
N HIS A 156 17.70 -3.42 43.11
CA HIS A 156 16.63 -2.59 42.57
C HIS A 156 16.37 -3.01 41.13
N ILE A 157 15.19 -3.57 40.88
CA ILE A 157 14.80 -4.13 39.58
C ILE A 157 13.72 -3.24 38.98
N THR A 158 14.04 -2.44 37.97
CA THR A 158 13.13 -1.46 37.35
C THR A 158 12.59 -1.93 36.02
N ASP A 159 11.28 -1.93 35.83
CA ASP A 159 10.68 -2.22 34.53
C ASP A 159 11.05 -1.15 33.49
N ARG A 160 11.43 -1.61 32.30
CA ARG A 160 11.66 -0.77 31.11
C ARG A 160 10.86 -1.25 29.90
N SER A 161 10.03 -2.27 30.08
CA SER A 161 9.20 -2.85 29.02
C SER A 161 7.89 -2.10 28.83
N GLY A 162 7.44 -1.37 29.87
CA GLY A 162 6.13 -0.72 29.92
C GLY A 162 4.98 -1.71 30.14
N VAL A 163 5.26 -2.98 30.46
CA VAL A 163 4.28 -4.05 30.62
C VAL A 163 4.51 -4.75 31.95
N ALA A 164 3.49 -4.73 32.81
CA ALA A 164 3.50 -5.45 34.07
C ALA A 164 3.72 -6.95 33.82
N SER A 165 4.60 -7.57 34.59
CA SER A 165 5.04 -8.95 34.33
C SER A 165 5.40 -9.69 35.62
N GLN A 166 5.32 -11.02 35.56
CA GLN A 166 5.92 -11.88 36.58
C GLN A 166 7.38 -12.13 36.19
N CYS A 167 8.30 -11.74 37.06
CA CYS A 167 9.73 -11.84 36.84
C CYS A 167 10.36 -12.84 37.83
N THR A 168 11.41 -13.53 37.38
CA THR A 168 12.21 -14.43 38.20
C THR A 168 13.66 -13.97 38.17
N TYR A 169 14.16 -13.58 39.33
CA TYR A 169 15.57 -13.34 39.59
C TYR A 169 16.26 -14.68 39.85
N THR A 170 17.33 -14.96 39.12
CA THR A 170 18.11 -16.20 39.25
C THR A 170 19.60 -15.87 39.33
N SER A 171 20.28 -16.55 40.24
CA SER A 171 21.74 -16.56 40.34
C SER A 171 22.21 -17.92 40.89
N ASP A 172 23.53 -18.08 41.07
CA ASP A 172 24.19 -19.36 41.38
C ASP A 172 23.59 -20.16 42.56
N PHE A 173 23.02 -19.47 43.55
CA PHE A 173 22.45 -20.09 44.75
C PHE A 173 21.12 -19.47 45.19
N TYR A 174 20.59 -18.52 44.42
CA TYR A 174 19.41 -17.76 44.83
C TYR A 174 18.45 -17.57 43.66
N GLN A 175 17.21 -18.01 43.84
CA GLN A 175 16.13 -17.81 42.89
C GLN A 175 14.89 -17.31 43.61
N ARG A 176 14.26 -16.25 43.06
CA ARG A 176 13.01 -15.68 43.57
C ARG A 176 12.16 -15.15 42.42
N SER A 177 10.87 -15.42 42.50
CA SER A 177 9.87 -14.84 41.61
C SER A 177 9.13 -13.70 42.31
N PHE A 178 8.79 -12.66 41.57
CA PHE A 178 8.12 -11.46 42.05
C PHE A 178 7.31 -10.81 40.93
N PHE A 179 6.29 -10.05 41.32
CA PHE A 179 5.52 -9.23 40.37
C PHE A 179 6.22 -7.88 40.17
N LEU A 180 6.44 -7.49 38.92
CA LEU A 180 7.03 -6.22 38.54
C LEU A 180 5.99 -5.38 37.77
N PRO A 181 5.40 -4.34 38.39
CA PRO A 181 4.45 -3.46 37.71
C PRO A 181 5.12 -2.67 36.56
N ALA A 182 4.32 -2.26 35.58
CA ALA A 182 4.79 -1.46 34.45
C ALA A 182 5.44 -0.15 34.93
N ASN A 183 6.65 0.14 34.44
CA ASN A 183 7.47 1.32 34.79
C ASN A 183 7.75 1.49 36.31
N ALA A 184 7.66 0.42 37.11
CA ALA A 184 7.94 0.45 38.54
C ALA A 184 9.27 -0.22 38.89
N THR A 185 9.75 0.00 40.11
CA THR A 185 10.91 -0.71 40.68
C THR A 185 10.45 -1.67 41.77
N PHE A 186 11.00 -2.89 41.75
CA PHE A 186 10.88 -3.87 42.82
C PHE A 186 12.23 -4.02 43.53
N ASP A 187 12.23 -3.90 44.85
CA ASP A 187 13.43 -3.99 45.68
C ASP A 187 13.56 -5.40 46.26
N LEU A 188 14.46 -6.20 45.69
CA LEU A 188 14.76 -7.54 46.16
C LEU A 188 15.87 -7.50 47.21
N VAL A 189 15.50 -7.67 48.47
CA VAL A 189 16.45 -7.72 49.59
C VAL A 189 17.03 -9.12 49.73
N ILE A 190 18.35 -9.24 49.65
CA ILE A 190 19.10 -10.48 49.74
C ILE A 190 19.92 -10.45 51.03
N VAL A 191 19.35 -10.97 52.12
CA VAL A 191 19.99 -11.08 53.43
C VAL A 191 19.69 -12.43 54.08
N PRO A 192 20.71 -13.13 54.64
CA PRO A 192 22.11 -12.73 54.67
C PRO A 192 22.80 -12.87 53.30
N ALA A 193 23.72 -11.96 52.99
CA ALA A 193 24.63 -12.10 51.84
C ALA A 193 26.06 -11.78 52.28
N ILE A 194 26.96 -12.74 52.11
CA ILE A 194 28.38 -12.63 52.50
C ILE A 194 29.18 -12.28 51.24
N PRO A 195 29.97 -11.19 51.25
CA PRO A 195 30.84 -10.83 50.15
C PRO A 195 31.82 -11.96 49.81
N LYS A 196 31.85 -12.40 48.55
CA LYS A 196 32.83 -13.37 48.06
C LYS A 196 33.94 -12.71 47.24
N PHE A 197 33.84 -11.41 47.00
CA PHE A 197 34.77 -10.65 46.16
C PHE A 197 34.92 -11.29 44.76
N GLN A 198 33.79 -11.69 44.19
CA GLN A 198 33.70 -12.29 42.85
C GLN A 198 32.50 -11.70 42.10
N ASN A 199 32.48 -11.87 40.77
CA ASN A 199 31.34 -11.47 39.96
C ASN A 199 30.15 -12.39 40.25
N TRP A 200 29.10 -11.80 40.80
CA TRP A 200 27.82 -12.44 41.01
C TRP A 200 26.96 -12.27 39.76
N ASN A 201 26.86 -13.31 38.94
CA ASN A 201 26.05 -13.29 37.72
C ASN A 201 24.56 -13.44 38.05
N VAL A 202 23.76 -12.59 37.44
CA VAL A 202 22.33 -12.47 37.68
C VAL A 202 21.57 -12.47 36.37
N THR A 203 20.51 -13.26 36.33
CA THR A 203 19.55 -13.26 35.24
C THR A 203 18.16 -12.94 35.79
N VAL A 204 17.51 -11.92 35.23
CA VAL A 204 16.08 -11.62 35.48
C VAL A 204 15.31 -11.96 34.22
N LYS A 205 14.41 -12.94 34.28
CA LYS A 205 13.50 -13.32 33.19
C LYS A 205 12.08 -12.98 33.55
N CYS A 206 11.34 -12.39 32.63
CA CYS A 206 9.93 -12.04 32.83
C CYS A 206 9.03 -12.74 31.80
N ASP A 207 7.78 -13.00 32.18
CA ASP A 207 6.77 -13.66 31.33
C ASP A 207 6.36 -12.82 30.09
N ASN A 208 6.64 -11.51 30.10
CA ASN A 208 6.49 -10.62 28.95
C ASN A 208 7.56 -10.81 27.86
N GLY A 209 8.44 -11.81 28.01
CA GLY A 209 9.50 -12.18 27.07
C GLY A 209 10.81 -11.40 27.25
N THR A 210 10.87 -10.47 28.19
CA THR A 210 12.08 -9.68 28.43
C THR A 210 13.06 -10.40 29.35
N THR A 211 14.35 -10.18 29.15
CA THR A 211 15.42 -10.77 29.96
C THR A 211 16.54 -9.78 30.15
N THR A 212 17.10 -9.74 31.35
CA THR A 212 18.31 -8.98 31.67
C THR A 212 19.34 -9.91 32.26
N ASN A 213 20.54 -9.90 31.67
CA ASN A 213 21.73 -10.54 32.23
C ASN A 213 22.67 -9.43 32.69
N THR A 214 23.11 -9.50 33.94
CA THR A 214 24.00 -8.50 34.53
C THR A 214 24.84 -9.16 35.63
N SER A 215 25.84 -8.46 36.14
CA SER A 215 26.67 -8.95 37.23
C SER A 215 27.02 -7.83 38.20
N GLU A 216 27.10 -8.16 39.49
CA GLU A 216 27.61 -7.27 40.54
C GLU A 216 28.83 -7.90 41.18
N PHE A 217 29.86 -7.11 41.49
CA PHE A 217 31.00 -7.62 42.24
C PHE A 217 30.68 -7.56 43.74
N PHE A 218 30.46 -8.72 44.35
CA PHE A 218 30.05 -8.82 45.76
C PHE A 218 30.78 -9.96 46.46
#